data_AF-A0A2N7TV82-F1
#
_entry.id   AF-A0A2N7TV82-F1
#
_cell.length_a   1.000
_cell.length_b   1.000
_cell.length_c   1.000
_cell.angle_alpha   90.00
_cell.angle_beta   90.00
_cell.angle_gamma   90.00
#
_symmetry.space_group_name_H-M   'P 1'
#
loop_
_entity.id
_entity.type
_entity.pdbx_description
1 polymer ?
#
loop_
_entity_poly.entity_id
_entity_poly.type
_entity_poly.pdbx_seq_one_letter_code
_entity_poly.pdbx_strand_id
1 'polypeptide(L)'
;MSEYQYYEFLAVDRPLSADDQQALRAISSRARITATGFTNHYQWGDLKADPTQLLQRFFDLHVYVAIWGSKRLLIRLPGAALSQTDLDAF
;
A
#
# COMPACT_ATOMS: atom_id res chain seq x y z
N MET A 1 10.55 -18.62 -15.32
CA MET A 1 9.31 -18.07 -14.73
C MET A 1 9.37 -16.58 -14.90
N SER A 2 8.35 -15.97 -15.53
CA SER A 2 8.22 -14.51 -15.59
C SER A 2 7.93 -13.99 -14.19
N GLU A 3 8.64 -12.96 -13.75
CA GLU A 3 8.39 -12.30 -12.47
C GLU A 3 6.96 -11.71 -12.47
N TYR A 4 6.28 -11.80 -11.32
CA TYR A 4 5.01 -11.13 -11.10
C TYR A 4 4.89 -10.71 -9.65
N GLN A 5 4.59 -9.43 -9.47
CA GLN A 5 4.37 -8.81 -8.19
C GLN A 5 3.11 -7.96 -8.25
N TYR A 6 2.30 -8.01 -7.19
CA TYR A 6 1.07 -7.24 -7.03
C TYR A 6 1.20 -6.33 -5.81
N TYR A 7 0.89 -5.06 -6.01
CA TYR A 7 0.81 -4.05 -4.97
C TYR A 7 -0.58 -3.42 -5.02
N GLU A 8 -1.23 -3.35 -3.87
CA GLU A 8 -2.47 -2.59 -3.71
C GLU A 8 -2.45 -1.81 -2.41
N PHE A 9 -2.92 -0.58 -2.46
CA PHE A 9 -3.12 0.31 -1.33
C PHE A 9 -4.53 0.84 -1.36
N LEU A 10 -5.15 0.96 -0.19
CA LEU A 10 -6.51 1.48 -0.05
C LEU A 10 -6.55 2.60 0.99
N ALA A 11 -7.28 3.66 0.66
CA ALA A 11 -7.64 4.75 1.56
C ALA A 11 -9.10 4.55 1.98
N VAL A 12 -9.35 4.42 3.29
CA VAL A 12 -10.65 4.09 3.87
C VAL A 12 -11.29 5.34 4.46
N ASP A 13 -10.61 5.99 5.39
CA ASP A 13 -11.20 7.11 6.15
C ASP A 13 -11.06 8.45 5.42
N ARG A 14 -10.06 8.55 4.53
CA ARG A 14 -9.72 9.80 3.84
C ARG A 14 -9.43 9.54 2.36
N PRO A 15 -10.42 9.73 1.47
CA PRO A 15 -10.19 9.66 0.03
C PRO A 15 -9.07 10.60 -0.43
N LEU A 16 -8.31 10.15 -1.41
CA LEU A 16 -7.20 10.87 -2.02
C LEU A 16 -7.69 12.12 -2.75
N SER A 17 -7.08 13.26 -2.44
CA SER A 17 -7.27 14.49 -3.21
C SER A 17 -6.69 14.37 -4.63
N ALA A 18 -7.02 15.32 -5.50
CA ALA A 18 -6.43 15.37 -6.83
C ALA A 18 -4.90 15.52 -6.77
N ASP A 19 -4.39 16.31 -5.83
CA ASP A 19 -2.96 16.51 -5.61
C ASP A 19 -2.27 15.24 -5.11
N ASP A 20 -2.92 14.47 -4.23
CA ASP A 20 -2.41 13.18 -3.76
C ASP A 20 -2.32 12.18 -4.93
N GLN A 21 -3.36 12.12 -5.76
CA GLN A 21 -3.36 11.25 -6.94
C GLN A 21 -2.25 11.64 -7.94
N GLN A 22 -1.99 12.94 -8.10
CA GLN A 22 -0.89 13.44 -8.92
C GLN A 22 0.48 13.10 -8.34
N ALA A 23 0.66 13.23 -7.02
CA ALA A 23 1.89 12.83 -6.34
C ALA A 23 2.16 11.32 -6.51
N LEU A 24 1.12 10.48 -6.37
CA LEU A 24 1.21 9.04 -6.60
C LEU A 24 1.53 8.69 -8.07
N ARG A 25 1.03 9.48 -9.03
CA ARG A 25 1.35 9.32 -10.45
C ARG A 25 2.83 9.53 -10.74
N ALA A 26 3.51 10.40 -9.99
CA ALA A 26 4.96 10.59 -10.09
C ALA A 26 5.76 9.38 -9.57
N ILE A 27 5.19 8.60 -8.65
CA ILE A 27 5.81 7.37 -8.11
C ILE A 27 5.64 6.20 -9.08
N SER A 28 4.45 6.04 -9.64
CA SER A 28 4.19 5.01 -10.66
C SER A 28 3.28 5.53 -11.76
N SER A 29 3.84 5.65 -12.96
CA SER A 29 3.09 5.98 -14.16
C SER A 29 2.10 4.88 -14.55
N ARG A 30 2.41 3.61 -14.24
CA ARG A 30 1.63 2.43 -14.63
C ARG A 30 0.50 2.06 -13.66
N ALA A 31 0.51 2.63 -12.44
CA ALA A 31 -0.48 2.30 -11.45
C ALA A 31 -1.90 2.73 -11.89
N ARG A 32 -2.89 1.90 -11.59
CA ARG A 32 -4.28 2.37 -11.56
C ARG A 32 -4.47 3.16 -10.27
N ILE A 33 -4.93 4.41 -10.39
CA ILE A 33 -5.13 5.31 -9.25
C ILE A 33 -6.58 5.79 -9.28
N THR A 34 -7.25 5.72 -8.14
CA THR A 34 -8.61 6.24 -7.92
C THR A 34 -8.62 7.10 -6.66
N ALA A 35 -9.77 7.68 -6.31
CA ALA A 35 -9.92 8.40 -5.05
C ALA A 35 -9.68 7.54 -3.80
N THR A 36 -9.70 6.21 -3.90
CA THR A 36 -9.57 5.32 -2.74
C THR A 36 -8.52 4.23 -2.92
N GLY A 37 -7.80 4.21 -4.04
CA GLY A 37 -6.95 3.08 -4.37
C GLY A 37 -5.74 3.44 -5.23
N PHE A 38 -4.67 2.68 -5.01
CA PHE A 38 -3.50 2.61 -5.88
C PHE A 38 -3.17 1.14 -6.09
N THR A 39 -3.24 0.68 -7.33
CA THR A 39 -2.95 -0.72 -7.69
C THR A 39 -1.89 -0.77 -8.76
N ASN A 40 -0.90 -1.63 -8.60
CA ASN A 40 0.17 -1.81 -9.56
C ASN A 40 0.58 -3.28 -9.65
N HIS A 41 0.99 -3.69 -10.84
CA HIS A 41 1.60 -4.99 -11.04
C HIS A 41 2.91 -4.83 -11.80
N TYR A 42 3.94 -5.54 -11.35
CA TYR A 42 5.25 -5.54 -11.98
C TYR A 42 5.56 -6.92 -12.55
N GLN A 43 6.13 -6.92 -13.75
CA GLN A 43 6.71 -8.12 -14.36
C GLN A 43 8.24 -8.12 -14.31
N TRP A 44 8.85 -6.97 -13.98
CA TRP A 44 10.27 -6.76 -13.74
C TRP A 44 10.46 -5.56 -12.80
N GLY A 45 11.35 -5.71 -11.81
CA GLY A 45 11.65 -4.66 -10.83
C GLY A 45 10.50 -4.37 -9.88
N ASP A 46 10.65 -3.34 -9.05
CA ASP A 46 9.77 -3.11 -7.90
C ASP A 46 9.16 -1.70 -7.86
N LEU A 47 8.17 -1.54 -6.97
CA LEU A 47 7.68 -0.24 -6.56
C LEU A 47 8.84 0.64 -6.05
N LYS A 48 8.97 1.85 -6.60
CA LYS A 48 10.02 2.81 -6.25
C LYS A 48 9.60 3.73 -5.10
N ALA A 49 8.98 3.15 -4.08
CA ALA A 49 8.56 3.82 -2.87
C ALA A 49 8.49 2.83 -1.70
N ASP A 50 8.69 3.34 -0.49
CA ASP A 50 8.49 2.59 0.74
C ASP A 50 6.98 2.47 1.06
N PRO A 51 6.41 1.25 1.10
CA PRO A 51 4.99 1.06 1.41
C PRO A 51 4.57 1.67 2.76
N THR A 52 5.45 1.68 3.76
CA THR A 52 5.16 2.23 5.09
C THR A 52 4.98 3.75 5.04
N GLN A 53 5.78 4.44 4.23
CA GLN A 53 5.63 5.89 4.02
C GLN A 53 4.37 6.22 3.23
N LEU A 54 4.00 5.38 2.26
CA LEU A 54 2.76 5.54 1.51
C LEU A 54 1.54 5.40 2.40
N LEU A 55 1.54 4.46 3.35
CA LEU A 55 0.49 4.35 4.37
C LEU A 55 0.43 5.61 5.24
N GLN A 56 1.55 6.02 5.83
CA GLN A 56 1.56 7.19 6.71
C GLN A 56 0.99 8.44 6.03
N ARG A 57 1.30 8.63 4.74
CA ARG A 57 0.92 9.83 4.00
C ARG A 57 -0.45 9.76 3.36
N PHE A 58 -0.82 8.62 2.75
CA PHE A 58 -1.94 8.55 1.81
C PHE A 58 -2.98 7.47 2.14
N PHE A 59 -2.57 6.33 2.70
CA PHE A 59 -3.39 5.10 2.71
C PHE A 59 -3.54 4.48 4.10
N ASP A 60 -4.53 3.62 4.25
CA ASP A 60 -4.80 2.92 5.51
C ASP A 60 -4.43 1.43 5.44
N LEU A 61 -4.51 0.84 4.24
CA LEU A 61 -4.24 -0.58 4.01
C LEU A 61 -3.27 -0.78 2.86
N HIS A 62 -2.45 -1.82 2.96
CA HIS A 62 -1.58 -2.27 1.87
C HIS A 62 -1.49 -3.79 1.84
N VAL A 63 -1.61 -4.38 0.65
CA VAL A 63 -1.25 -5.77 0.37
C VAL A 63 -0.19 -5.85 -0.71
N TYR A 64 0.77 -6.74 -0.48
CA TYR A 64 1.80 -7.12 -1.45
C TYR A 64 1.84 -8.64 -1.58
N VAL A 65 1.82 -9.13 -2.82
CA VAL A 65 1.95 -10.56 -3.15
C VAL A 65 2.89 -10.72 -4.33
N ALA A 66 3.82 -11.66 -4.22
CA ALA A 66 4.73 -12.03 -5.31
C ALA A 66 4.74 -13.53 -5.56
N ILE A 67 5.00 -13.93 -6.80
CA ILE A 67 4.97 -15.36 -7.19
C ILE A 67 6.05 -16.21 -6.52
N TRP A 68 7.13 -15.61 -6.02
CA TRP A 68 8.15 -16.30 -5.23
C TRP A 68 7.75 -16.48 -3.75
N GLY A 69 6.48 -16.26 -3.42
CA GLY A 69 5.90 -16.60 -2.12
C GLY A 69 5.89 -15.45 -1.10
N SER A 70 6.46 -14.28 -1.42
CA SER A 70 6.36 -13.12 -0.52
C SER A 70 4.92 -12.63 -0.42
N LYS A 71 4.45 -12.44 0.82
CA LYS A 71 3.15 -11.86 1.14
C LYS A 71 3.33 -10.87 2.28
N ARG A 72 2.77 -9.67 2.15
CA ARG A 72 2.75 -8.67 3.22
C ARG A 72 1.37 -8.04 3.29
N LEU A 73 0.86 -7.90 4.50
CA LEU A 73 -0.32 -7.12 4.83
C LEU A 73 0.11 -6.07 5.84
N LEU A 74 -0.12 -4.81 5.52
CA LEU A 74 0.13 -3.70 6.43
C LEU A 74 -1.20 -2.96 6.65
N ILE A 75 -1.47 -2.66 7.91
CA ILE A 75 -2.67 -1.94 8.35
C ILE A 75 -2.20 -0.76 9.20
N ARG A 76 -2.58 0.45 8.81
CA ARG A 76 -2.37 1.65 9.60
C ARG A 76 -3.48 1.77 10.62
N LEU A 77 -3.11 1.81 11.89
CA LEU A 77 -4.04 1.95 12.99
C LEU A 77 -3.72 3.20 13.80
N PRO A 78 -4.73 3.88 14.38
CA PRO A 78 -4.50 4.87 15.42
C PRO A 78 -3.69 4.25 16.56
N GLY A 79 -2.75 5.01 17.14
CA GLY A 79 -1.94 4.50 18.26
C GLY A 79 -2.76 4.07 19.49
N ALA A 80 -3.98 4.56 19.62
CA ALA A 80 -4.92 4.17 20.68
C ALA A 80 -5.78 2.94 20.33
N ALA A 81 -5.69 2.40 19.11
CA ALA A 81 -6.52 1.28 18.66
C ALA A 81 -6.02 -0.09 19.13
N LEU A 82 -4.77 -0.17 19.58
CA LEU A 82 -4.18 -1.38 20.15
C LEU A 82 -3.56 -1.07 21.51
N SER A 83 -3.90 -1.86 22.51
CA SER A 83 -3.21 -1.87 23.79
C SER A 83 -2.05 -2.87 23.77
N GLN A 84 -1.14 -2.76 24.74
CA GLN A 84 -0.07 -3.77 24.89
C GLN A 84 -0.66 -5.17 25.10
N THR A 85 -1.76 -5.28 25.86
CA THR A 85 -2.45 -6.54 26.11
C THR A 85 -2.97 -7.20 24.82
N ASP A 86 -3.44 -6.41 23.85
CA ASP A 86 -3.90 -6.95 22.55
C ASP A 86 -2.73 -7.52 21.73
N LEU A 87 -1.53 -6.94 21.88
CA LEU A 87 -0.33 -7.39 21.18
C LEU A 87 0.29 -8.63 21.82
N ASP A 88 0.22 -8.77 23.14
CA ASP A 88 0.80 -9.90 23.88
C ASP A 88 0.09 -11.25 23.56
N ALA A 89 -1.07 -11.21 22.91
CA ALA A 89 -1.84 -12.39 22.50
C ALA A 89 -1.34 -13.07 21.22
N PHE A 90 -0.34 -12.50 20.52
CA PHE A 90 0.23 -12.99 19.26
C PHE A 90 1.67 -13.47 19.43
#